data_AF-A0A2D6NH29-F1
#
_entry.id   AF-A0A2D6NH29-F1
#
_cell.length_a   1.000
_cell.length_b   1.000
_cell.length_c   1.000
_cell.angle_alpha   90.00
_cell.angle_beta   90.00
_cell.angle_gamma   90.00
#
_symmetry.space_group_name_H-M   'P 1'
#
loop_
_entity.id
_entity.type
_entity.pdbx_description
1 polymer ?
#
loop_
_entity_poly.entity_id
_entity_poly.type
_entity_poly.pdbx_seq_one_letter_code
_entity_poly.pdbx_strand_id
1 'polypeptide(L)'
;MILSLSCSPTQRQAPYQSQRQALTLPYETVGDLELFSLHRIKNRIGTLGVHETTRNTLVTNLLKENQKYRELTTSKKYCVTFQGVDSAFDRTVDFLRKQSAMGLKTIKDQEVREELSSRITEALAEQGVKIRSWFDSNYDGLIYDQSSKIPFPVIRQMRKSFSAWASGNIGITLGAIGDLIAAAAKEEGIDPKRYGSDEELWEDLKDCR
;
A
#
# COMPACT_ATOMS: atom_id res chain seq x y z
N MET A 1 -62.17 -3.69 -16.67
CA MET A 1 -61.14 -2.63 -16.58
C MET A 1 -60.59 -2.62 -15.17
N ILE A 2 -59.39 -3.17 -14.99
CA ILE A 2 -58.62 -3.10 -13.74
C ILE A 2 -57.19 -2.80 -14.20
N LEU A 3 -56.69 -1.62 -13.83
CA LEU A 3 -55.33 -1.16 -14.08
C LEU A 3 -54.42 -1.70 -12.96
N SER A 4 -53.61 -2.71 -13.26
CA SER A 4 -52.54 -3.17 -12.37
C SER A 4 -51.24 -2.46 -12.74
N LEU A 5 -50.81 -1.52 -11.90
CA LEU A 5 -49.48 -0.93 -11.89
C LEU A 5 -48.48 -1.98 -11.38
N SER A 6 -47.57 -2.44 -12.25
CA SER A 6 -46.40 -3.21 -11.83
C SER A 6 -45.18 -2.29 -11.80
N CYS A 7 -44.66 -2.06 -10.59
CA CYS A 7 -43.36 -1.46 -10.34
C CYS A 7 -42.28 -2.51 -10.65
N SER A 8 -41.51 -2.29 -11.71
CA SER A 8 -40.22 -2.95 -11.90
C SER A 8 -39.12 -2.04 -11.33
N PRO A 9 -38.30 -2.50 -10.36
CA PRO A 9 -37.15 -1.72 -9.90
C PRO A 9 -36.04 -1.80 -10.96
N THR A 10 -35.81 -0.65 -11.61
CA THR A 10 -34.62 -0.39 -12.41
C THR A 10 -33.38 -0.60 -11.56
N GLN A 11 -32.73 -1.75 -11.72
CA GLN A 11 -31.45 -2.07 -11.11
C GLN A 11 -30.37 -1.20 -11.78
N ARG A 12 -30.24 0.04 -11.34
CA ARG A 12 -29.08 0.90 -11.63
C ARG A 12 -27.87 0.23 -11.01
N GLN A 13 -27.09 -0.45 -11.84
CA GLN A 13 -25.69 -0.76 -11.53
C GLN A 13 -25.00 0.57 -11.22
N ALA A 14 -24.60 0.78 -9.98
CA ALA A 14 -23.76 1.89 -9.58
C ALA A 14 -22.39 1.72 -10.26
N PRO A 15 -21.91 2.67 -11.08
CA PRO A 15 -20.55 2.64 -11.58
C PRO A 15 -19.61 3.15 -10.47
N TYR A 16 -19.19 2.27 -9.57
CA TYR A 16 -18.04 2.51 -8.67
C TYR A 16 -16.70 2.29 -9.40
N GLN A 17 -16.56 2.84 -10.61
CA GLN A 17 -15.31 2.84 -11.38
C GLN A 17 -14.89 4.24 -11.87
N SER A 18 -15.48 5.28 -11.31
CA SER A 18 -15.20 6.67 -11.72
C SER A 18 -14.57 7.43 -10.56
N GLN A 19 -13.24 7.37 -10.46
CA GLN A 19 -12.31 8.42 -9.94
C GLN A 19 -10.99 7.79 -9.45
N ARG A 20 -10.28 7.12 -10.36
CA ARG A 20 -8.82 7.16 -10.33
C ARG A 20 -8.38 8.32 -11.21
N GLN A 21 -8.80 9.53 -10.86
CA GLN A 21 -8.09 10.70 -11.36
C GLN A 21 -6.74 10.67 -10.66
N ALA A 22 -5.69 10.44 -11.44
CA ALA A 22 -4.36 10.90 -11.10
C ALA A 22 -4.47 12.41 -10.89
N LEU A 23 -4.77 12.82 -9.66
CA LEU A 23 -4.57 14.17 -9.18
C LEU A 23 -3.07 14.28 -8.94
N THR A 24 -2.33 14.51 -10.02
CA THR A 24 -0.99 15.09 -9.95
C THR A 24 -1.19 16.50 -9.41
N LEU A 25 -1.09 16.65 -8.09
CA LEU A 25 -1.02 17.96 -7.47
C LEU A 25 0.36 18.57 -7.75
N PRO A 26 0.45 19.88 -8.01
CA PRO A 26 1.69 20.56 -8.40
C PRO A 26 2.79 20.58 -7.32
N TYR A 27 2.56 19.99 -6.14
CA TYR A 27 3.47 19.94 -5.00
C TYR A 27 3.84 18.50 -4.58
N GLU A 28 3.31 17.48 -5.26
CA GLU A 28 3.77 16.10 -5.07
C GLU A 28 5.07 15.87 -5.83
N THR A 29 6.15 16.54 -5.42
CA THR A 29 7.47 15.97 -5.69
C THR A 29 7.58 14.73 -4.83
N VAL A 30 7.32 13.58 -5.42
CA VAL A 30 7.47 12.23 -4.86
C VAL A 30 8.89 11.94 -4.29
N GLY A 31 9.78 12.92 -4.27
CA GLY A 31 11.14 12.87 -3.76
C GLY A 31 11.30 12.94 -2.24
N ASP A 32 10.27 13.37 -1.49
CA ASP A 32 10.38 13.67 -0.04
C ASP A 32 9.53 12.77 0.88
N LEU A 33 8.82 11.78 0.33
CA LEU A 33 8.23 10.71 1.15
C LEU A 33 9.32 9.71 1.54
N GLU A 34 9.20 9.05 2.69
CA GLU A 34 10.07 7.93 3.01
C GLU A 34 9.93 6.86 1.90
N LEU A 35 11.07 6.41 1.40
CA LEU A 35 11.14 5.49 0.27
C LEU A 35 11.72 4.19 0.79
N PHE A 36 11.10 3.05 0.52
CA PHE A 36 11.75 1.78 0.78
C PHE A 36 12.84 1.54 -0.25
N SER A 37 14.06 1.28 0.21
CA SER A 37 15.18 0.93 -0.64
C SER A 37 14.99 -0.48 -1.18
N LEU A 38 14.87 -0.60 -2.51
CA LEU A 38 14.77 -1.91 -3.15
C LEU A 38 16.05 -2.73 -2.99
N HIS A 39 17.21 -2.10 -2.83
CA HIS A 39 18.45 -2.81 -2.49
C HIS A 39 18.37 -3.43 -1.09
N ARG A 40 17.87 -2.69 -0.10
CA ARG A 40 17.70 -3.20 1.26
C ARG A 40 16.64 -4.30 1.32
N ILE A 41 15.52 -4.12 0.61
CA ILE A 41 14.51 -5.16 0.44
C ILE A 41 15.14 -6.41 -0.17
N LYS A 42 15.79 -6.31 -1.33
CA LYS A 42 16.40 -7.45 -2.04
C LYS A 42 17.35 -8.25 -1.14
N ASN A 43 18.17 -7.57 -0.34
CA ASN A 43 19.14 -8.23 0.54
C ASN A 43 18.50 -8.95 1.74
N ARG A 44 17.31 -8.51 2.18
CA ARG A 44 16.63 -9.04 3.38
C ARG A 44 15.47 -9.98 3.06
N ILE A 45 14.89 -9.89 1.86
CA ILE A 45 13.64 -10.57 1.50
C ILE A 45 13.76 -12.10 1.56
N GLY A 46 14.97 -12.66 1.57
CA GLY A 46 15.20 -14.08 1.85
C GLY A 46 14.65 -14.56 3.19
N THR A 47 14.50 -13.65 4.16
CA THR A 47 13.97 -13.93 5.51
C THR A 47 12.44 -13.85 5.62
N LEU A 48 11.74 -13.55 4.51
CA LEU A 48 10.28 -13.36 4.46
C LEU A 48 9.46 -14.59 4.87
N GLY A 49 10.06 -15.80 4.84
CA GLY A 49 9.38 -17.02 5.28
C GLY A 49 8.20 -17.45 4.39
N VAL A 50 8.18 -17.02 3.13
CA VAL A 50 7.18 -17.41 2.12
C VAL A 50 7.81 -18.21 0.97
N HIS A 51 6.97 -18.92 0.23
CA HIS A 51 7.37 -19.69 -0.93
C HIS A 51 8.15 -18.83 -1.95
N GLU A 52 9.11 -19.44 -2.64
CA GLU A 52 9.98 -18.76 -3.60
C GLU A 52 9.17 -18.03 -4.69
N THR A 53 8.13 -18.68 -5.24
CA THR A 53 7.23 -18.06 -6.23
C THR A 53 6.57 -16.79 -5.71
N THR A 54 6.02 -16.81 -4.49
CA THR A 54 5.40 -15.62 -3.87
C THR A 54 6.41 -14.50 -3.73
N ARG A 55 7.60 -14.82 -3.24
CA ARG A 55 8.70 -13.86 -3.07
C ARG A 55 9.14 -13.26 -4.41
N ASN A 56 9.34 -14.07 -5.45
CA ASN A 56 9.77 -13.60 -6.77
C ASN A 56 8.69 -12.74 -7.44
N THR A 57 7.41 -13.08 -7.27
CA THR A 57 6.28 -12.26 -7.72
C THR A 57 6.23 -10.94 -6.98
N LEU A 58 6.41 -10.94 -5.66
CA LEU A 58 6.46 -9.71 -4.85
C LEU A 58 7.59 -8.79 -5.31
N VAL A 59 8.82 -9.31 -5.48
CA VAL A 59 9.95 -8.54 -6.00
C VAL A 59 9.61 -7.95 -7.36
N THR A 60 9.07 -8.75 -8.28
CA THR A 60 8.69 -8.30 -9.62
C THR A 60 7.67 -7.15 -9.57
N ASN A 61 6.67 -7.25 -8.68
CA ASN A 61 5.66 -6.21 -8.51
C ASN A 61 6.26 -4.94 -7.87
N LEU A 62 7.19 -5.07 -6.92
CA LEU A 62 7.92 -3.94 -6.34
C LEU A 62 8.79 -3.22 -7.40
N LEU A 63 9.41 -3.97 -8.32
CA LEU A 63 10.16 -3.40 -9.44
C LEU A 63 9.27 -2.61 -10.41
N LYS A 64 8.05 -3.11 -10.68
CA LYS A 64 7.06 -2.38 -11.48
C LYS A 64 6.66 -1.06 -10.81
N GLU A 65 6.50 -1.04 -9.50
CA GLU A 65 6.18 0.21 -8.78
C GLU A 65 7.36 1.18 -8.74
N ASN A 66 8.60 0.69 -8.63
CA ASN A 66 9.77 1.55 -8.84
C ASN A 66 9.82 2.13 -10.25
N GLN A 67 9.51 1.34 -11.28
CA GLN A 67 9.49 1.85 -12.65
C GLN A 67 8.48 3.01 -12.78
N LYS A 68 7.25 2.84 -12.30
CA LYS A 68 6.24 3.91 -12.30
C LYS A 68 6.71 5.14 -11.54
N TYR A 69 7.29 4.94 -10.36
CA TYR A 69 7.87 6.03 -9.58
C TYR A 69 8.92 6.81 -10.39
N ARG A 70 9.83 6.11 -11.08
CA ARG A 70 10.89 6.73 -11.89
C ARG A 70 10.34 7.48 -13.10
N GLU A 71 9.30 6.94 -13.74
CA GLU A 71 8.60 7.59 -14.86
C GLU A 71 7.92 8.89 -14.42
N LEU A 72 7.27 8.88 -13.24
CA LEU A 72 6.57 10.05 -12.70
C LEU A 72 7.52 11.15 -12.18
N THR A 73 8.68 10.77 -11.65
CA THR A 73 9.57 11.69 -10.92
C THR A 73 10.82 12.08 -11.68
N THR A 74 11.09 11.44 -12.82
CA THR A 74 12.41 11.44 -13.50
C THR A 74 13.57 10.94 -12.62
N SER A 75 13.27 10.40 -11.43
CA SER A 75 14.28 9.92 -10.48
C SER A 75 14.99 8.68 -11.01
N LYS A 76 16.28 8.58 -10.70
CA LYS A 76 17.07 7.36 -10.95
C LYS A 76 17.18 6.46 -9.72
N LYS A 77 16.51 6.82 -8.62
CA LYS A 77 16.58 6.06 -7.36
C LYS A 77 15.90 4.69 -7.51
N TYR A 78 16.52 3.69 -6.88
CA TYR A 78 16.03 2.31 -6.86
C TYR A 78 15.25 2.05 -5.57
N CYS A 79 14.01 2.53 -5.55
CA CYS A 79 13.18 2.60 -4.37
C CYS A 79 11.68 2.53 -4.70
N VAL A 80 10.86 2.28 -3.68
CA VAL A 80 9.41 2.21 -3.80
C VAL A 80 8.75 3.01 -2.69
N THR A 81 7.66 3.70 -3.02
CA THR A 81 6.87 4.42 -2.02
C THR A 81 6.09 3.44 -1.15
N PHE A 82 5.60 3.93 -0.03
CA PHE A 82 4.64 3.24 0.83
C PHE A 82 3.43 2.68 0.09
N GLN A 83 2.77 3.53 -0.70
CA GLN A 83 1.66 3.14 -1.57
C GLN A 83 2.10 2.12 -2.64
N GLY A 84 3.34 2.23 -3.14
CA GLY A 84 3.92 1.26 -4.05
C GLY A 84 4.10 -0.12 -3.42
N VAL A 85 4.45 -0.19 -2.13
CA VAL A 85 4.50 -1.48 -1.41
C VAL A 85 3.11 -2.10 -1.32
N ASP A 86 2.10 -1.32 -0.96
CA ASP A 86 0.71 -1.80 -0.88
C ASP A 86 0.20 -2.28 -2.26
N SER A 87 0.44 -1.47 -3.28
CA SER A 87 0.09 -1.79 -4.67
C SER A 87 0.82 -3.03 -5.22
N ALA A 88 2.05 -3.27 -4.78
CA ALA A 88 2.81 -4.46 -5.14
C ALA A 88 2.34 -5.69 -4.37
N PHE A 89 1.97 -5.52 -3.10
CA PHE A 89 1.37 -6.55 -2.25
C PHE A 89 0.04 -7.03 -2.85
N ASP A 90 -0.89 -6.13 -3.14
CA ASP A 90 -2.21 -6.45 -3.69
C ASP A 90 -2.09 -7.22 -5.01
N ARG A 91 -1.20 -6.77 -5.90
CA ARG A 91 -0.92 -7.49 -7.16
C ARG A 91 -0.32 -8.88 -6.95
N THR A 92 0.43 -9.07 -5.87
CA THR A 92 0.98 -10.38 -5.51
C THR A 92 -0.13 -11.30 -5.03
N VAL A 93 -1.01 -10.82 -4.15
CA VAL A 93 -2.18 -11.57 -3.67
C VAL A 93 -3.10 -11.93 -4.84
N ASP A 94 -3.40 -10.98 -5.73
CA ASP A 94 -4.24 -11.21 -6.91
C ASP A 94 -3.63 -12.22 -7.88
N PHE A 95 -2.31 -12.20 -8.07
CA PHE A 95 -1.62 -13.20 -8.88
C PHE A 95 -1.80 -14.59 -8.28
N LEU A 96 -1.56 -14.75 -6.97
CA LEU A 96 -1.70 -16.04 -6.30
C LEU A 96 -3.14 -16.54 -6.34
N ARG A 97 -4.14 -15.68 -6.09
CA ARG A 97 -5.57 -16.01 -6.22
C ARG A 97 -5.91 -16.51 -7.62
N LYS A 98 -5.40 -15.86 -8.67
CA LYS A 98 -5.62 -16.28 -10.06
C LYS A 98 -4.98 -17.64 -10.35
N GLN A 99 -3.75 -17.87 -9.90
CA GLN A 99 -3.08 -19.16 -10.06
C GLN A 99 -3.83 -20.29 -9.34
N SER A 100 -4.25 -20.05 -8.10
CA SER A 100 -5.07 -20.97 -7.33
C SER A 100 -6.41 -21.28 -8.01
N ALA A 101 -7.12 -20.27 -8.49
CA ALA A 101 -8.38 -20.44 -9.19
C ALA A 101 -8.21 -21.25 -10.49
N MET A 102 -7.10 -21.07 -11.21
CA MET A 102 -6.77 -21.89 -12.38
C MET A 102 -6.54 -23.35 -12.00
N GLY A 103 -5.78 -23.61 -10.93
CA GLY A 103 -5.55 -24.97 -10.43
C GLY A 103 -6.86 -25.66 -10.01
N LEU A 104 -7.71 -24.98 -9.25
CA LEU A 104 -9.00 -25.51 -8.79
C LEU A 104 -9.94 -25.91 -9.93
N LYS A 105 -9.93 -25.17 -11.06
CA LYS A 105 -10.73 -25.50 -12.24
C LYS A 105 -10.37 -26.85 -12.87
N THR A 106 -9.16 -27.36 -12.64
CA THR A 106 -8.72 -28.65 -13.20
C THR A 106 -9.25 -29.86 -12.41
N ILE A 107 -9.72 -29.63 -11.18
CA ILE A 107 -10.22 -30.68 -10.28
C ILE A 107 -11.65 -31.02 -10.69
N LYS A 108 -11.95 -32.27 -11.01
CA LYS A 108 -13.30 -32.70 -11.46
C LYS A 108 -14.29 -32.89 -10.32
N ASP A 109 -13.80 -33.33 -9.17
CA ASP A 109 -14.60 -33.58 -7.98
C ASP A 109 -14.97 -32.25 -7.30
N GLN A 110 -16.27 -32.02 -7.08
CA GLN A 110 -16.78 -30.77 -6.54
C GLN A 110 -16.50 -30.61 -5.04
N GLU A 111 -16.65 -31.69 -4.26
CA GLU A 111 -16.43 -31.66 -2.81
C GLU A 111 -14.95 -31.42 -2.50
N VAL A 112 -14.06 -32.11 -3.21
CA VAL A 112 -12.61 -31.90 -3.11
C VAL A 112 -12.22 -30.49 -3.54
N ARG A 113 -12.87 -29.94 -4.59
CA ARG A 113 -12.61 -28.58 -5.05
C ARG A 113 -13.01 -27.53 -4.01
N GLU A 114 -14.16 -27.69 -3.36
CA GLU A 114 -14.64 -26.76 -2.33
C GLU A 114 -13.75 -26.78 -1.10
N GLU A 115 -13.38 -27.96 -0.60
CA GLU A 115 -12.46 -28.12 0.52
C GLU A 115 -11.09 -27.48 0.24
N LEU A 116 -10.51 -27.75 -0.94
CA LEU A 116 -9.25 -27.15 -1.34
C LEU A 116 -9.37 -25.63 -1.52
N SER A 117 -10.50 -25.13 -2.02
CA SER A 117 -10.75 -23.69 -2.14
C SER A 117 -10.72 -23.00 -0.78
N SER A 118 -11.30 -23.60 0.25
CA SER A 118 -11.26 -23.06 1.62
C SER A 118 -9.84 -23.01 2.15
N ARG A 119 -9.11 -24.15 2.09
CA ARG A 119 -7.72 -24.24 2.57
C ARG A 119 -6.77 -23.29 1.85
N ILE A 120 -6.95 -23.13 0.54
CA ILE A 120 -6.15 -22.18 -0.24
C ILE A 120 -6.45 -20.74 0.20
N THR A 121 -7.71 -20.41 0.44
CA THR A 121 -8.10 -19.06 0.88
C THR A 121 -7.45 -18.70 2.22
N GLU A 122 -7.46 -19.64 3.17
CA GLU A 122 -6.77 -19.51 4.45
C GLU A 122 -5.26 -19.37 4.28
N ALA A 123 -4.63 -20.24 3.50
CA ALA A 123 -3.19 -20.18 3.24
C ALA A 123 -2.76 -18.87 2.56
N LEU A 124 -3.58 -18.31 1.67
CA LEU A 124 -3.33 -17.01 1.03
C LEU A 124 -3.45 -15.86 2.03
N ALA A 125 -4.43 -15.92 2.95
CA ALA A 125 -4.58 -14.94 4.02
C ALA A 125 -3.35 -14.96 4.95
N GLU A 126 -2.91 -16.15 5.36
CA GLU A 126 -1.69 -16.32 6.17
C GLU A 126 -0.43 -15.78 5.49
N GLN A 127 -0.26 -16.03 4.19
CA GLN A 127 0.85 -15.44 3.43
C GLN A 127 0.76 -13.91 3.40
N GLY A 128 -0.45 -13.37 3.26
CA GLY A 128 -0.69 -11.94 3.33
C GLY A 128 -0.19 -11.33 4.63
N VAL A 129 -0.56 -11.94 5.76
CA VAL A 129 -0.11 -11.54 7.10
C VAL A 129 1.41 -11.64 7.22
N LYS A 130 2.02 -12.75 6.80
CA LYS A 130 3.49 -12.93 6.86
C LYS A 130 4.24 -11.83 6.12
N ILE A 131 3.78 -11.47 4.91
CA ILE A 131 4.44 -10.42 4.12
C ILE A 131 4.34 -9.07 4.82
N ARG A 132 3.14 -8.73 5.30
CA ARG A 132 2.85 -7.49 6.02
C ARG A 132 3.68 -7.35 7.30
N SER A 133 3.66 -8.36 8.16
CA SER A 133 4.42 -8.37 9.41
C SER A 133 5.94 -8.33 9.17
N TRP A 134 6.43 -8.96 8.12
CA TRP A 134 7.85 -8.90 7.77
C TRP A 134 8.29 -7.48 7.42
N PHE A 135 7.49 -6.78 6.62
CA PHE A 135 7.75 -5.40 6.25
C PHE A 135 7.79 -4.50 7.49
N ASP A 136 6.80 -4.63 8.39
CA ASP A 136 6.73 -3.85 9.65
C ASP A 136 7.94 -4.11 10.55
N SER A 137 8.28 -5.38 10.75
CA SER A 137 9.44 -5.78 11.58
C SER A 137 10.79 -5.33 11.00
N ASN A 138 10.85 -5.05 9.69
CA ASN A 138 12.08 -4.62 9.02
C ASN A 138 12.06 -3.13 8.63
N TYR A 139 11.02 -2.37 8.96
CA TYR A 139 10.77 -1.00 8.52
C TYR A 139 12.03 -0.10 8.52
N ASP A 140 12.64 0.06 9.69
CA ASP A 140 13.82 0.92 9.90
C ASP A 140 15.01 0.45 9.03
N GLY A 141 15.13 -0.86 8.81
CA GLY A 141 16.17 -1.46 7.98
C GLY A 141 15.89 -1.45 6.47
N LEU A 142 14.68 -1.05 6.05
CA LEU A 142 14.27 -1.00 4.65
C LEU A 142 14.20 0.41 4.08
N ILE A 143 13.99 1.42 4.92
CA ILE A 143 13.89 2.81 4.48
C ILE A 143 15.20 3.27 3.83
N TYR A 144 15.08 4.08 2.78
CA TYR A 144 16.15 4.77 2.12
C TYR A 144 16.60 5.93 3.01
N ASP A 145 17.89 6.00 3.33
CA ASP A 145 18.44 7.08 4.13
C ASP A 145 18.24 8.42 3.40
N GLN A 146 17.46 9.31 4.00
CA GLN A 146 17.17 10.64 3.47
C GLN A 146 17.95 11.76 4.17
N SER A 147 19.00 11.43 4.93
CA SER A 147 19.87 12.41 5.59
C SER A 147 19.10 13.44 6.44
N SER A 148 18.08 12.99 7.17
CA SER A 148 17.22 13.83 8.03
C SER A 148 16.38 14.89 7.29
N LYS A 149 16.11 14.70 5.98
CA LYS A 149 15.23 15.61 5.23
C LYS A 149 13.77 15.52 5.65
N ILE A 150 13.35 14.39 6.20
CA ILE A 150 12.00 14.16 6.69
C ILE A 150 11.98 14.40 8.20
N PRO A 151 11.10 15.29 8.69
CA PRO A 151 10.91 15.51 10.12
C PRO A 151 10.59 14.22 10.87
N PHE A 152 11.19 14.03 12.05
CA PHE A 152 10.95 12.82 12.85
C PHE A 152 9.46 12.60 13.22
N PRO A 153 8.65 13.63 13.54
CA PRO A 153 7.22 13.43 13.78
C PRO A 153 6.48 12.85 12.57
N VAL A 154 6.87 13.25 11.36
CA VAL A 154 6.32 12.73 10.10
C VAL A 154 6.70 11.26 9.93
N ILE A 155 7.96 10.90 10.17
CA ILE A 155 8.43 9.50 10.18
C ILE A 155 7.63 8.66 11.18
N ARG A 156 7.41 9.16 12.39
CA ARG A 156 6.63 8.49 13.43
C ARG A 156 5.20 8.21 12.97
N GLN A 157 4.59 9.18 12.30
CA GLN A 157 3.24 9.03 11.75
C GLN A 157 3.18 8.02 10.58
N MET A 158 4.18 8.02 9.71
CA MET A 158 4.33 7.00 8.65
C MET A 158 4.45 5.59 9.26
N ARG A 159 5.30 5.43 10.28
CA ARG A 159 5.48 4.16 10.99
C ARG A 159 4.18 3.66 11.60
N LYS A 160 3.41 4.53 12.27
CA LYS A 160 2.08 4.17 12.81
C LYS A 160 1.13 3.68 11.73
N SER A 161 1.06 4.41 10.61
CA SER A 161 0.22 4.04 9.47
C SER A 161 0.63 2.69 8.88
N PHE A 162 1.94 2.42 8.85
CA PHE A 162 2.50 1.17 8.37
C PHE A 162 2.21 -0.01 9.30
N SER A 163 2.37 0.16 10.62
CA SER A 163 2.03 -0.88 11.59
C SER A 163 0.52 -1.19 11.59
N ALA A 164 -0.33 -0.18 11.38
CA ALA A 164 -1.77 -0.36 11.22
C ALA A 164 -2.14 -1.13 9.94
N TRP A 165 -1.47 -0.84 8.81
CA TRP A 165 -1.59 -1.64 7.60
C TRP A 165 -1.15 -3.08 7.82
N ALA A 166 -0.03 -3.27 8.53
CA ALA A 166 0.54 -4.58 8.78
C ALA A 166 -0.42 -5.45 9.61
N SER A 167 -1.20 -4.82 10.47
CA SER A 167 -2.26 -5.43 11.28
C SER A 167 -3.53 -5.76 10.48
N GLY A 168 -3.61 -5.43 9.19
CA GLY A 168 -4.77 -5.73 8.34
C GLY A 168 -5.86 -4.66 8.31
N ASN A 169 -5.69 -3.56 9.04
CA ASN A 169 -6.80 -2.64 9.36
C ASN A 169 -7.04 -1.54 8.32
N ILE A 170 -6.02 -1.18 7.53
CA ILE A 170 -6.06 -0.06 6.58
C ILE A 170 -5.13 -0.32 5.38
N GLY A 171 -5.31 0.42 4.28
CA GLY A 171 -4.26 0.58 3.25
C GLY A 171 -3.14 1.48 3.76
N ILE A 172 -1.91 1.31 3.23
CA ILE A 172 -0.78 2.16 3.63
C ILE A 172 -1.01 3.56 3.08
N THR A 173 -1.27 4.53 3.97
CA THR A 173 -1.36 5.97 3.70
C THR A 173 -2.19 6.29 2.45
N LEU A 174 -3.51 6.30 2.59
CA LEU A 174 -4.43 6.74 1.53
C LEU A 174 -4.57 8.27 1.43
N GLY A 175 -3.91 9.03 2.32
CA GLY A 175 -3.99 10.50 2.38
C GLY A 175 -2.86 11.19 1.63
N ALA A 176 -3.09 12.45 1.26
CA ALA A 176 -2.05 13.30 0.69
C ALA A 176 -0.92 13.53 1.71
N ILE A 177 0.28 13.90 1.25
CA ILE A 177 1.38 14.21 2.18
C ILE A 177 0.99 15.34 3.14
N GLY A 178 0.22 16.33 2.69
CA GLY A 178 -0.33 17.39 3.55
C GLY A 178 -1.15 16.84 4.72
N ASP A 179 -1.96 15.79 4.49
CA ASP A 179 -2.73 15.14 5.56
C ASP A 179 -1.81 14.48 6.59
N LEU A 180 -0.70 13.88 6.13
CA LEU A 180 0.29 13.26 6.98
C LEU A 180 1.06 14.30 7.81
N ILE A 181 1.44 15.42 7.19
CA ILE A 181 2.12 16.55 7.83
C ILE A 181 1.20 17.17 8.89
N ALA A 182 -0.06 17.46 8.53
CA ALA A 182 -1.05 18.01 9.45
C ALA A 182 -1.35 17.05 10.61
N ALA A 183 -1.40 15.74 10.36
CA ALA A 183 -1.56 14.74 11.41
C ALA A 183 -0.36 14.69 12.36
N ALA A 184 0.86 14.75 11.82
CA ALA A 184 2.09 14.81 12.62
C ALA A 184 2.15 16.08 13.47
N ALA A 185 1.86 17.24 12.89
CA ALA A 185 1.77 18.52 13.59
C ALA A 185 0.76 18.50 14.74
N LYS A 186 -0.44 17.99 14.48
CA LYS A 186 -1.48 17.88 15.51
C LYS A 186 -1.03 17.00 16.68
N GLU A 187 -0.28 15.93 16.41
CA GLU A 187 0.27 15.05 17.45
C GLU A 187 1.36 15.74 18.29
N GLU A 188 2.15 16.62 17.68
CA GLU A 188 3.13 17.47 18.37
C GLU A 188 2.51 18.68 19.08
N GLY A 189 1.18 18.86 19.01
CA GLY A 189 0.48 20.00 19.58
C GLY A 189 0.62 21.29 18.78
N ILE A 190 1.11 21.21 17.55
CA ILE A 190 1.16 22.32 16.58
C ILE A 190 -0.19 22.41 15.88
N ASP A 191 -0.79 23.60 15.82
CA ASP A 191 -2.04 23.84 15.11
C ASP A 191 -1.74 24.10 13.61
N PRO A 192 -2.09 23.19 12.69
CA PRO A 192 -1.79 23.34 11.27
C PRO A 192 -2.41 24.60 10.66
N LYS A 193 -3.52 25.11 11.23
CA LYS A 193 -4.22 26.30 10.73
C LYS A 193 -3.45 27.60 10.93
N ARG A 194 -2.38 27.58 11.73
CA ARG A 194 -1.52 28.74 11.98
C ARG A 194 -0.52 28.99 10.85
N TYR A 195 -0.35 28.02 9.96
CA TYR A 195 0.62 28.05 8.87
C TYR A 195 -0.10 28.36 7.56
N GLY A 196 0.56 29.13 6.68
CA GLY A 196 0.03 29.49 5.37
C GLY A 196 0.17 28.37 4.35
N SER A 197 1.06 27.41 4.61
CA SER A 197 1.29 26.25 3.74
C SER A 197 1.85 25.02 4.50
N ASP A 198 1.81 23.86 3.83
CA ASP A 198 2.36 22.61 4.34
C ASP A 198 3.89 22.66 4.46
N GLU A 199 4.58 23.46 3.65
CA GLU A 199 6.04 23.64 3.71
C GLU A 199 6.47 24.37 4.98
N GLU A 200 5.75 25.43 5.37
CA GLU A 200 6.05 26.13 6.62
C GLU A 200 5.86 25.19 7.82
N LEU A 201 4.82 24.35 7.78
CA LEU A 201 4.56 23.33 8.79
C LEU A 201 5.62 22.23 8.79
N TRP A 202 6.12 21.83 7.61
CA TRP A 202 7.19 20.84 7.45
C TRP A 202 8.51 21.32 8.05
N GLU A 203 8.89 22.58 7.82
CA GLU A 203 10.11 23.15 8.40
C GLU A 203 10.02 23.23 9.92
N ASP A 204 8.89 23.67 10.47
CA ASP A 204 8.69 23.74 11.93
C ASP A 204 8.77 22.35 12.60
N LEU A 205 8.24 21.32 11.93
CA LEU A 205 8.33 19.94 12.39
C LEU A 205 9.78 19.40 12.46
N LYS A 206 10.75 19.98 11.73
CA LYS A 206 12.15 19.52 11.80
C LYS A 206 12.80 19.83 13.15
N ASP A 207 12.31 20.84 13.84
CA ASP A 207 12.82 21.27 15.13
C ASP A 207 12.22 20.46 16.29
N CYS A 208 11.14 19.70 16.04
CA CYS A 208 10.57 18.74 16.98
C CYS A 208 11.41 17.44 17.02
N ARG A 209 12.11 17.20 18.13
CA ARG A 209 12.89 15.97 18.39
C ARG A 209 12.42 15.25 19.64
#